data_AF-A0A0G4H2W8-F1
#
_entry.id   AF-A0A0G4H2W8-F1
#
_cell.length_a   1.000
_cell.length_b   1.000
_cell.length_c   1.000
_cell.angle_alpha   90.00
_cell.angle_beta   90.00
_cell.angle_gamma   90.00
#
_symmetry.space_group_name_H-M   'P 1'
#
loop_
_entity.id
_entity.type
_entity.pdbx_description
1 polymer ?
#
loop_
_entity_poly.entity_id
_entity_poly.type
_entity_poly.pdbx_seq_one_letter_code
_entity_poly.pdbx_strand_id
1 'polypeptide(L)'
;MDARGVFLYTNVKTKDSLDFTGGLNLNRLVFSEDLASDTTPLKVLARDVSTCSEGADAAIVAGRCNENAENIQAAIADAEKYVKDNFVFGDVVINLAVFGATPGTPLSDIFLGQDDDDKFVPGANKDFIETRGGKDQIFYSGVDIDDGALEDSIFDFSFTDDTIFLDGGDFNVDALIFLAIQLFGPNGVEDFTGNKTDLAAIRPDTTFWVLLNTDNGQFGPDEIFNARAAAMQISGVLDAINAFPGAGFLIYFNEGLQLTRLVYTPNLRDGNAPLSVLARFVDKKGRAARDALFSWNAGNFLLGGSNTDFL
;
A
#
# COMPACT_ATOMS: atom_id res chain seq x y z
N MET A 1 -17.65 -16.26 -26.99
CA MET A 1 -16.94 -15.82 -25.77
C MET A 1 -16.39 -14.46 -26.09
N ASP A 2 -16.61 -13.47 -25.23
CA ASP A 2 -16.05 -12.13 -25.42
C ASP A 2 -14.53 -12.25 -25.24
N ALA A 3 -13.78 -12.17 -26.33
CA ALA A 3 -12.32 -12.39 -26.35
C ALA A 3 -11.54 -11.10 -26.11
N ARG A 4 -12.20 -10.06 -25.61
CA ARG A 4 -11.58 -8.79 -25.24
C ARG A 4 -10.65 -9.00 -24.06
N GLY A 5 -9.51 -8.34 -24.08
CA GLY A 5 -8.63 -8.38 -22.92
C GLY A 5 -7.34 -7.60 -23.09
N VAL A 6 -6.56 -7.65 -22.02
CA VAL A 6 -5.27 -6.98 -21.90
C VAL A 6 -4.20 -8.05 -21.78
N PHE A 7 -3.06 -7.84 -22.42
CA PHE A 7 -1.88 -8.69 -22.23
C PHE A 7 -0.61 -7.84 -22.16
N LEU A 8 0.38 -8.38 -21.47
CA LEU A 8 1.72 -7.81 -21.42
C LEU A 8 2.65 -8.61 -22.34
N TYR A 9 3.50 -7.92 -23.10
CA TYR A 9 4.56 -8.57 -23.87
C TYR A 9 5.80 -7.69 -23.95
N THR A 10 6.97 -8.33 -24.05
CA THR A 10 8.22 -7.64 -24.37
C THR A 10 8.36 -7.54 -25.89
N ASN A 11 8.46 -6.32 -26.42
CA ASN A 11 8.66 -6.14 -27.86
C ASN A 11 10.13 -6.25 -28.24
N VAL A 12 10.52 -7.39 -28.81
CA VAL A 12 11.90 -7.68 -29.26
C VAL A 12 12.11 -7.55 -30.79
N LYS A 13 11.10 -7.11 -31.57
CA LYS A 13 11.18 -7.08 -33.05
C LYS A 13 11.04 -5.70 -33.68
N THR A 14 11.67 -5.58 -34.84
CA THR A 14 11.77 -4.38 -35.69
C THR A 14 10.43 -4.02 -36.36
N LYS A 15 10.02 -2.77 -36.15
CA LYS A 15 9.08 -1.95 -36.94
C LYS A 15 7.72 -2.62 -37.23
N ASP A 16 6.73 -2.30 -36.40
CA ASP A 16 5.32 -2.47 -36.77
C ASP A 16 5.08 -1.71 -38.08
N SER A 17 4.78 -2.46 -39.13
CA SER A 17 4.75 -1.94 -40.51
C SER A 17 3.58 -1.02 -40.83
N LEU A 18 2.77 -0.64 -39.83
CA LEU A 18 1.54 0.13 -40.09
C LEU A 18 1.29 1.36 -39.20
N ASP A 19 2.13 1.74 -38.24
CA ASP A 19 2.09 3.12 -37.73
C ASP A 19 3.33 3.51 -36.90
N PHE A 20 3.80 4.74 -37.13
CA PHE A 20 5.04 5.29 -36.59
C PHE A 20 4.89 5.62 -35.08
N THR A 21 5.63 4.92 -34.20
CA THR A 21 6.14 5.34 -32.85
C THR A 21 6.42 4.16 -31.89
N GLY A 22 6.43 2.90 -32.36
CA GLY A 22 6.67 1.74 -31.50
C GLY A 22 8.09 1.69 -30.90
N GLY A 23 8.19 1.86 -29.57
CA GLY A 23 9.44 1.71 -28.83
C GLY A 23 9.97 0.28 -28.80
N LEU A 24 11.24 0.12 -29.17
CA LEU A 24 11.94 -1.15 -29.19
C LEU A 24 12.35 -1.53 -27.76
N ASN A 25 12.23 -2.82 -27.42
CA ASN A 25 12.71 -3.42 -26.18
C ASN A 25 12.07 -2.89 -24.90
N LEU A 26 10.77 -2.56 -24.95
CA LEU A 26 9.98 -2.19 -23.78
C LEU A 26 8.96 -3.29 -23.48
N ASN A 27 8.67 -3.49 -22.20
CA ASN A 27 7.45 -4.18 -21.81
C ASN A 27 6.26 -3.28 -22.14
N ARG A 28 5.24 -3.86 -22.76
CA ARG A 28 4.04 -3.15 -23.19
C ARG A 28 2.82 -3.79 -22.58
N LEU A 29 1.97 -2.96 -22.00
CA LEU A 29 0.60 -3.34 -21.70
C LEU A 29 -0.26 -2.94 -22.89
N VAL A 30 -0.98 -3.90 -23.48
CA VAL A 30 -1.81 -3.65 -24.65
C VAL A 30 -3.20 -4.23 -24.48
N PHE A 31 -4.18 -3.53 -25.04
CA PHE A 31 -5.56 -3.97 -25.13
C PHE A 31 -5.89 -4.45 -26.54
N SER A 32 -6.59 -5.58 -26.65
CA SER A 32 -7.21 -6.05 -27.89
C SER A 32 -8.71 -6.20 -27.70
N GLU A 33 -9.47 -5.77 -28.72
CA GLU A 33 -10.92 -6.01 -28.79
C GLU A 33 -11.26 -7.48 -29.10
N ASP A 34 -10.27 -8.25 -29.56
CA ASP A 34 -10.37 -9.69 -29.79
C ASP A 34 -8.97 -10.31 -29.71
N LEU A 35 -8.65 -10.99 -28.60
CA LEU A 35 -7.38 -11.67 -28.38
C LEU A 35 -7.18 -12.88 -29.30
N ALA A 36 -8.23 -13.38 -29.96
CA ALA A 36 -8.13 -14.49 -30.90
C ALA A 36 -7.83 -14.03 -32.34
N SER A 37 -7.91 -12.72 -32.61
CA SER A 37 -7.69 -12.13 -33.93
C SER A 37 -6.28 -11.55 -34.05
N ASP A 38 -5.57 -11.94 -35.10
CA ASP A 38 -4.26 -11.39 -35.50
C ASP A 38 -4.37 -10.10 -36.33
N THR A 39 -5.61 -9.67 -36.64
CA THR A 39 -5.89 -8.47 -37.45
C THR A 39 -6.49 -7.34 -36.63
N THR A 40 -6.94 -7.61 -35.40
CA THR A 40 -7.52 -6.59 -34.53
C THR A 40 -6.43 -5.61 -34.09
N PRO A 41 -6.63 -4.28 -34.29
CA PRO A 41 -5.65 -3.30 -33.86
C PRO A 41 -5.41 -3.37 -32.34
N LEU A 42 -4.15 -3.46 -31.96
CA LEU A 42 -3.73 -3.39 -30.57
C LEU A 42 -3.66 -1.93 -30.12
N LYS A 43 -4.26 -1.62 -28.97
CA LYS A 43 -4.12 -0.31 -28.33
C LYS A 43 -3.04 -0.40 -27.26
N VAL A 44 -1.95 0.35 -27.42
CA VAL A 44 -0.90 0.42 -26.40
C VAL A 44 -1.39 1.26 -25.23
N LEU A 45 -1.54 0.64 -24.07
CA LEU A 45 -1.98 1.29 -22.84
C LEU A 45 -0.79 1.85 -22.05
N ALA A 46 0.30 1.09 -21.97
CA ALA A 46 1.49 1.50 -21.23
C ALA A 46 2.79 1.02 -21.90
N ARG A 47 3.87 1.75 -21.62
CA ARG A 47 5.25 1.43 -22.00
C ARG A 47 6.11 1.53 -20.77
N ASP A 48 6.74 0.42 -20.42
CA ASP A 48 7.65 0.37 -19.29
C ASP A 48 9.06 0.80 -19.71
N VAL A 49 9.45 2.00 -19.29
CA VAL A 49 10.77 2.59 -19.54
C VAL A 49 11.72 2.44 -18.37
N SER A 50 11.32 1.71 -17.31
CA SER A 50 12.08 1.63 -16.06
C SER A 50 13.44 0.93 -16.23
N THR A 51 13.57 0.09 -17.26
CA THR A 51 14.79 -0.66 -17.56
C THR A 51 15.70 0.03 -18.59
N CYS A 52 15.38 1.25 -19.04
CA CYS A 52 16.19 1.93 -20.05
C CYS A 52 17.48 2.51 -19.44
N SER A 53 18.64 2.06 -19.93
CA SER A 53 19.97 2.51 -19.51
C SER A 53 20.21 4.03 -19.54
N GLU A 54 19.54 4.74 -20.45
CA GLU A 54 19.64 6.18 -20.63
C GLU A 54 18.70 6.99 -19.71
N GLY A 55 17.91 6.30 -18.89
CA GLY A 55 16.91 6.89 -18.01
C GLY A 55 15.53 7.06 -18.65
N ALA A 56 14.51 7.12 -17.79
CA ALA A 56 13.11 7.19 -18.19
C ALA A 56 12.79 8.43 -19.04
N ASP A 57 13.27 9.62 -18.66
CA ASP A 57 12.97 10.86 -19.38
C ASP A 57 13.45 10.83 -20.84
N ALA A 58 14.69 10.38 -21.06
CA ALA A 58 15.26 10.25 -22.38
C ALA A 58 14.49 9.21 -23.22
N ALA A 59 14.11 8.09 -22.61
CA ALA A 59 13.36 7.03 -23.26
C ALA A 59 11.91 7.44 -23.58
N ILE A 60 11.26 8.23 -22.73
CA ILE A 60 9.92 8.80 -22.95
C ILE A 60 9.96 9.73 -24.17
N VAL A 61 10.93 10.65 -24.21
CA VAL A 61 11.11 11.58 -25.35
C VAL A 61 11.38 10.81 -26.64
N ALA A 62 12.22 9.78 -26.58
CA ALA A 62 12.54 8.93 -27.72
C ALA A 62 11.40 7.95 -28.08
N GLY A 63 10.44 7.74 -27.17
CA GLY A 63 9.44 6.70 -27.23
C GLY A 63 10.00 5.28 -27.21
N ARG A 64 11.27 5.06 -26.81
CA ARG A 64 12.00 3.78 -26.87
C ARG A 64 13.20 3.75 -25.90
N CYS A 65 13.63 2.55 -25.50
CA CYS A 65 14.97 2.38 -24.93
C CYS A 65 16.04 2.35 -26.05
N ASN A 66 17.31 2.57 -25.68
CA ASN A 66 18.47 2.28 -26.51
C ASN A 66 18.53 0.79 -26.83
N GLU A 67 18.76 0.48 -28.10
CA GLU A 67 18.77 -0.89 -28.61
C GLU A 67 20.13 -1.56 -28.34
N ASN A 68 20.33 -2.03 -27.12
CA ASN A 68 21.50 -2.82 -26.74
C ASN A 68 21.06 -4.12 -26.04
N ALA A 69 21.99 -5.09 -25.98
CA ALA A 69 21.71 -6.40 -25.38
C ALA A 69 21.34 -6.29 -23.90
N GLU A 70 21.90 -5.31 -23.19
CA GLU A 70 21.65 -5.09 -21.76
C GLU A 70 20.20 -4.66 -21.50
N ASN A 71 19.70 -3.64 -22.21
CA ASN A 71 18.32 -3.17 -22.12
C ASN A 71 17.31 -4.26 -22.52
N ILE A 72 17.63 -5.07 -23.53
CA ILE A 72 16.78 -6.20 -23.92
C ILE A 72 16.67 -7.22 -22.79
N GLN A 73 17.80 -7.63 -22.22
CA GLN A 73 17.81 -8.59 -21.12
C GLN A 73 17.17 -8.01 -19.86
N ALA A 74 17.38 -6.73 -19.58
CA ALA A 74 16.74 -6.03 -18.47
C ALA A 74 15.22 -6.00 -18.64
N ALA A 75 14.71 -5.64 -19.82
CA ALA A 75 13.27 -5.64 -20.10
C ALA A 75 12.66 -7.04 -19.99
N ILE A 76 13.33 -8.08 -20.50
CA ILE A 76 12.87 -9.48 -20.35
C ILE A 76 12.82 -9.88 -18.88
N ALA A 77 13.89 -9.62 -18.13
CA ALA A 77 13.95 -9.92 -16.69
C ALA A 77 12.91 -9.14 -15.89
N ASP A 78 12.55 -7.93 -16.33
CA ASP A 78 11.52 -7.12 -15.70
C ASP A 78 10.11 -7.60 -16.06
N ALA A 79 9.88 -8.11 -17.27
CA ALA A 79 8.62 -8.71 -17.69
C ALA A 79 8.19 -9.85 -16.74
N GLU A 80 9.16 -10.64 -16.27
CA GLU A 80 8.93 -11.73 -15.32
C GLU A 80 8.46 -11.25 -13.93
N LYS A 81 8.65 -9.96 -13.61
CA LYS A 81 8.19 -9.37 -12.34
C LYS A 81 6.72 -8.94 -12.39
N TYR A 82 6.13 -8.81 -13.58
CA TYR A 82 4.71 -8.53 -13.73
C TYR A 82 3.89 -9.79 -13.40
N VAL A 83 3.31 -9.80 -12.21
CA VAL A 83 2.39 -10.82 -11.72
C VAL A 83 0.96 -10.30 -11.77
N LYS A 84 -0.02 -11.20 -11.60
CA LYS A 84 -1.45 -10.84 -11.60
C LYS A 84 -1.79 -9.69 -10.64
N ASP A 85 -1.08 -9.60 -9.52
CA ASP A 85 -1.32 -8.60 -8.48
C ASP A 85 -0.80 -7.21 -8.86
N ASN A 86 -0.07 -7.07 -9.98
CA ASN A 86 0.31 -5.78 -10.56
C ASN A 86 -0.80 -5.15 -11.42
N PHE A 87 -1.87 -5.90 -11.73
CA PHE A 87 -2.96 -5.43 -12.58
C PHE A 87 -4.27 -5.52 -11.83
N VAL A 88 -5.04 -4.42 -11.87
CA VAL A 88 -6.40 -4.38 -11.34
C VAL A 88 -7.32 -3.84 -12.41
N PHE A 89 -8.45 -4.52 -12.57
CA PHE A 89 -9.59 -4.02 -13.32
C PHE A 89 -10.57 -3.48 -12.31
N GLY A 90 -10.82 -2.19 -12.38
CA GLY A 90 -11.69 -1.51 -11.44
C GLY A 90 -12.46 -0.39 -12.09
N ASP A 91 -13.48 0.08 -11.39
CA ASP A 91 -14.18 1.29 -11.76
C ASP A 91 -13.30 2.50 -11.39
N VAL A 92 -13.13 3.41 -12.34
CA VAL A 92 -12.41 4.67 -12.07
C VAL A 92 -13.42 5.65 -11.51
N VAL A 93 -13.24 5.99 -10.24
CA VAL A 93 -14.08 6.95 -9.54
C VAL A 93 -13.29 8.24 -9.36
N ILE A 94 -13.65 9.26 -10.15
CA ILE A 94 -13.06 10.60 -10.04
C ILE A 94 -13.95 11.41 -9.11
N ASN A 95 -13.40 11.86 -7.98
CA ASN A 95 -14.13 12.79 -7.13
C ASN A 95 -14.24 14.14 -7.87
N LEU A 96 -15.44 14.45 -8.36
CA LEU A 96 -15.76 15.73 -9.00
C LEU A 96 -16.53 16.66 -8.05
N ALA A 97 -16.81 16.19 -6.83
CA ALA A 97 -17.59 16.94 -5.86
C ALA A 97 -16.65 17.64 -4.88
N VAL A 98 -16.57 18.96 -5.02
CA VAL A 98 -15.78 19.91 -4.19
C VAL A 98 -15.98 19.74 -2.66
N PHE A 99 -16.94 18.93 -2.20
CA PHE A 99 -17.15 18.57 -0.78
C PHE A 99 -17.87 17.20 -0.58
N GLY A 100 -17.88 16.31 -1.58
CA GLY A 100 -18.63 15.05 -1.53
C GLY A 100 -17.76 13.87 -1.12
N ALA A 101 -18.26 13.00 -0.23
CA ALA A 101 -17.68 11.68 -0.04
C ALA A 101 -17.84 10.85 -1.33
N THR A 102 -16.78 10.16 -1.73
CA THR A 102 -16.79 9.27 -2.88
C THR A 102 -16.87 7.83 -2.39
N PRO A 103 -18.07 7.22 -2.33
CA PRO A 103 -18.22 5.83 -1.93
C PRO A 103 -17.72 4.88 -3.03
N GLY A 104 -16.94 3.90 -2.61
CA GLY A 104 -16.54 2.77 -3.42
C GLY A 104 -17.68 1.81 -3.74
N THR A 105 -17.35 0.86 -4.60
CA THR A 105 -18.18 -0.25 -5.01
C THR A 105 -17.72 -1.53 -4.31
N PRO A 106 -18.48 -2.64 -4.42
CA PRO A 106 -18.00 -3.94 -3.94
C PRO A 106 -16.93 -4.58 -4.84
N LEU A 107 -16.34 -3.84 -5.78
CA LEU A 107 -15.24 -4.26 -6.65
C LEU A 107 -14.02 -3.40 -6.33
N SER A 108 -12.84 -3.79 -6.82
CA SER A 108 -11.69 -2.89 -6.79
C SER A 108 -11.99 -1.57 -7.50
N ASP A 109 -11.71 -0.46 -6.84
CA ASP A 109 -11.88 0.89 -7.37
C ASP A 109 -10.53 1.61 -7.52
N ILE A 110 -10.52 2.60 -8.40
CA ILE A 110 -9.43 3.57 -8.52
C ILE A 110 -10.00 4.95 -8.19
N PHE A 111 -9.65 5.47 -7.01
CA PHE A 111 -9.96 6.80 -6.55
C PHE A 111 -8.83 7.76 -6.93
N LEU A 112 -9.20 8.84 -7.62
CA LEU A 112 -8.28 9.91 -7.99
C LEU A 112 -8.72 11.21 -7.35
N GLY A 113 -7.97 11.65 -6.36
CA GLY A 113 -8.12 12.95 -5.70
C GLY A 113 -7.78 14.12 -6.63
N GLN A 114 -8.13 15.31 -6.16
CA GLN A 114 -7.81 16.59 -6.78
C GLN A 114 -6.82 17.37 -5.89
N ASP A 115 -6.55 18.63 -6.20
CA ASP A 115 -5.70 19.50 -5.37
C ASP A 115 -6.55 20.25 -4.29
N ASP A 116 -7.62 19.63 -3.78
CA ASP A 116 -8.52 20.12 -2.73
C ASP A 116 -8.83 19.04 -1.67
N ASP A 117 -9.59 19.38 -0.62
CA ASP A 117 -9.87 18.46 0.49
C ASP A 117 -10.85 17.35 0.05
N ASP A 118 -10.36 16.12 -0.09
CA ASP A 118 -11.11 14.96 -0.55
C ASP A 118 -11.54 14.01 0.59
N LYS A 119 -12.61 13.25 0.33
CA LYS A 119 -13.10 12.18 1.20
C LYS A 119 -13.27 10.88 0.43
N PHE A 120 -12.40 9.93 0.72
CA PHE A 120 -12.38 8.59 0.15
C PHE A 120 -13.05 7.62 1.11
N VAL A 121 -14.05 6.89 0.61
CA VAL A 121 -14.68 5.78 1.33
C VAL A 121 -14.44 4.54 0.48
N PRO A 122 -13.28 3.87 0.61
CA PRO A 122 -13.02 2.61 -0.07
C PRO A 122 -14.15 1.62 0.18
N GLY A 123 -14.38 0.81 -0.85
CA GLY A 123 -15.45 -0.17 -0.89
C GLY A 123 -14.99 -1.49 -0.29
N ALA A 124 -15.32 -2.59 -0.97
CA ALA A 124 -14.76 -3.89 -0.65
C ALA A 124 -13.82 -4.32 -1.76
N ASN A 125 -12.85 -5.19 -1.45
CA ASN A 125 -11.69 -5.55 -2.28
C ASN A 125 -10.57 -4.50 -2.26
N LYS A 126 -9.59 -4.69 -3.14
CA LYS A 126 -8.39 -3.86 -3.22
C LYS A 126 -8.69 -2.58 -3.94
N ASP A 127 -8.58 -1.46 -3.26
CA ASP A 127 -8.74 -0.14 -3.86
C ASP A 127 -7.39 0.57 -4.04
N PHE A 128 -7.39 1.55 -4.94
CA PHE A 128 -6.23 2.37 -5.27
C PHE A 128 -6.63 3.82 -5.06
N ILE A 129 -6.02 4.47 -4.07
CA ILE A 129 -6.39 5.81 -3.64
C ILE A 129 -5.20 6.73 -3.85
N GLU A 130 -5.29 7.67 -4.78
CA GLU A 130 -4.32 8.75 -4.96
C GLU A 130 -4.89 10.03 -4.36
N THR A 131 -4.35 10.48 -3.21
CA THR A 131 -4.89 11.62 -2.45
C THR A 131 -4.60 12.95 -3.13
N ARG A 132 -3.35 13.15 -3.57
CA ARG A 132 -2.82 14.39 -4.16
C ARG A 132 -2.71 15.52 -3.13
N GLY A 133 -3.16 16.73 -3.49
CA GLY A 133 -3.00 17.92 -2.66
C GLY A 133 -4.30 18.23 -1.96
N GLY A 134 -4.25 18.69 -0.71
CA GLY A 134 -5.47 18.91 0.06
C GLY A 134 -5.30 18.36 1.46
N LYS A 135 -6.36 18.42 2.26
CA LYS A 135 -6.47 17.72 3.54
C LYS A 135 -7.42 16.55 3.39
N ASP A 136 -6.85 15.43 2.97
CA ASP A 136 -7.67 14.32 2.54
C ASP A 136 -8.03 13.40 3.69
N GLN A 137 -9.19 12.74 3.56
CA GLN A 137 -9.65 11.76 4.53
C GLN A 137 -9.95 10.43 3.85
N ILE A 138 -9.36 9.36 4.37
CA ILE A 138 -9.61 7.98 3.91
C ILE A 138 -10.33 7.23 5.02
N PHE A 139 -11.53 6.75 4.76
CA PHE A 139 -12.41 6.13 5.74
C PHE A 139 -12.36 4.60 5.67
N TYR A 140 -12.05 3.95 6.79
CA TYR A 140 -12.15 2.49 6.96
C TYR A 140 -13.20 2.12 8.01
N SER A 141 -13.83 0.96 7.80
CA SER A 141 -14.97 0.42 8.54
C SER A 141 -14.93 -1.10 8.69
N GLY A 142 -16.01 -1.70 9.17
CA GLY A 142 -16.14 -3.16 9.31
C GLY A 142 -16.17 -3.91 7.97
N VAL A 143 -16.55 -3.24 6.87
CA VAL A 143 -16.53 -3.81 5.52
C VAL A 143 -15.11 -4.23 5.13
N ASP A 144 -14.13 -3.40 5.48
CA ASP A 144 -12.70 -3.60 5.20
C ASP A 144 -12.08 -4.75 6.04
N ILE A 145 -12.73 -5.14 7.14
CA ILE A 145 -12.34 -6.30 7.94
C ILE A 145 -12.89 -7.59 7.32
N ASP A 146 -14.16 -7.53 6.89
CA ASP A 146 -14.95 -8.70 6.50
C ASP A 146 -14.66 -9.19 5.07
N ASP A 147 -13.98 -8.40 4.24
CA ASP A 147 -13.64 -8.76 2.87
C ASP A 147 -12.37 -9.64 2.72
N GLY A 148 -11.79 -10.03 3.86
CA GLY A 148 -10.56 -10.82 3.90
C GLY A 148 -9.29 -9.98 3.86
N ALA A 149 -9.38 -8.67 4.17
CA ALA A 149 -8.27 -7.75 4.21
C ALA A 149 -7.55 -7.66 2.86
N LEU A 150 -8.34 -7.44 1.82
CA LEU A 150 -7.81 -7.12 0.50
C LEU A 150 -7.24 -5.70 0.52
N GLU A 151 -6.05 -5.59 1.10
CA GLU A 151 -5.30 -4.35 1.34
C GLU A 151 -5.38 -3.32 0.20
N ASP A 152 -5.76 -2.10 0.59
CA ASP A 152 -5.78 -0.91 -0.25
C ASP A 152 -4.39 -0.34 -0.51
N SER A 153 -4.23 0.30 -1.66
CA SER A 153 -3.00 0.97 -2.06
C SER A 153 -3.19 2.47 -2.02
N ILE A 154 -2.54 3.13 -1.05
CA ILE A 154 -2.58 4.57 -0.89
C ILE A 154 -1.33 5.19 -1.54
N PHE A 155 -1.58 6.16 -2.41
CA PHE A 155 -0.63 6.99 -3.13
C PHE A 155 -0.80 8.46 -2.70
N ASP A 156 0.31 9.19 -2.75
CA ASP A 156 0.57 10.56 -2.35
C ASP A 156 0.18 10.96 -0.91
N PHE A 157 0.24 10.04 0.06
CA PHE A 157 -0.21 10.35 1.42
C PHE A 157 0.64 11.47 2.08
N SER A 158 0.00 12.60 2.39
CA SER A 158 0.60 13.72 3.12
C SER A 158 0.52 13.50 4.63
N PHE A 159 1.68 13.29 5.27
CA PHE A 159 1.78 13.21 6.73
C PHE A 159 1.39 14.49 7.48
N THR A 160 1.25 15.62 6.77
CA THR A 160 0.90 16.91 7.40
C THR A 160 -0.58 17.22 7.27
N ASP A 161 -1.20 16.76 6.19
CA ASP A 161 -2.53 17.20 5.78
C ASP A 161 -3.54 16.05 5.79
N ASP A 162 -3.12 14.84 5.42
CA ASP A 162 -4.01 13.70 5.24
C ASP A 162 -4.26 12.94 6.53
N THR A 163 -5.44 12.35 6.57
CA THR A 163 -5.98 11.67 7.74
C THR A 163 -6.62 10.34 7.37
N ILE A 164 -6.31 9.29 8.14
CA ILE A 164 -7.05 8.04 8.13
C ILE A 164 -8.17 8.13 9.17
N PHE A 165 -9.41 8.00 8.73
CA PHE A 165 -10.57 7.93 9.59
C PHE A 165 -10.95 6.46 9.82
N LEU A 166 -11.14 6.09 11.08
CA LEU A 166 -11.45 4.73 11.52
C LEU A 166 -12.80 4.74 12.24
N ASP A 167 -13.73 3.87 11.83
CA ASP A 167 -15.00 3.68 12.55
C ASP A 167 -14.77 2.88 13.85
N GLY A 168 -14.73 3.58 14.99
CA GLY A 168 -14.45 2.95 16.27
C GLY A 168 -15.48 1.90 16.68
N GLY A 169 -16.73 2.04 16.22
CA GLY A 169 -17.79 1.08 16.50
C GLY A 169 -17.54 -0.25 15.81
N ASP A 170 -17.16 -0.21 14.53
CA ASP A 170 -16.89 -1.40 13.73
C ASP A 170 -15.59 -2.10 14.16
N PHE A 171 -14.55 -1.32 14.51
CA PHE A 171 -13.28 -1.87 14.98
C PHE A 171 -13.27 -2.26 16.46
N ASN A 172 -14.34 -1.94 17.22
CA ASN A 172 -14.42 -2.12 18.67
C ASN A 172 -13.25 -1.41 19.40
N VAL A 173 -12.97 -0.16 19.01
CA VAL A 173 -11.93 0.71 19.58
C VAL A 173 -12.59 1.99 20.06
N ASP A 174 -12.53 2.25 21.37
CA ASP A 174 -13.23 3.40 22.00
C ASP A 174 -12.43 4.72 21.94
N ALA A 175 -11.10 4.64 21.81
CA ALA A 175 -10.21 5.79 21.73
C ALA A 175 -8.93 5.43 21.01
N LEU A 176 -8.34 6.39 20.30
CA LEU A 176 -6.99 6.28 19.73
C LEU A 176 -5.98 6.85 20.72
N ILE A 177 -5.32 5.94 21.44
CA ILE A 177 -4.17 6.27 22.27
C ILE A 177 -2.92 5.94 21.46
N PHE A 178 -2.40 6.97 20.79
CA PHE A 178 -1.27 6.88 19.85
C PHE A 178 0.07 6.75 20.58
N LEU A 179 0.91 5.83 20.10
CA LEU A 179 2.30 5.68 20.50
C LEU A 179 3.18 5.34 19.29
N ALA A 180 4.17 6.18 19.00
CA ALA A 180 5.26 5.85 18.10
C ALA A 180 6.49 5.44 18.92
N ILE A 181 6.99 4.23 18.72
CA ILE A 181 8.05 3.65 19.56
C ILE A 181 8.91 2.66 18.78
N GLN A 182 10.18 2.56 19.17
CA GLN A 182 11.05 1.47 18.75
C GLN A 182 10.98 0.33 19.78
N LEU A 183 10.63 -0.86 19.32
CA LEU A 183 10.62 -2.07 20.12
C LEU A 183 11.88 -2.90 19.87
N PHE A 184 12.37 -3.65 20.86
CA PHE A 184 13.62 -4.42 20.72
C PHE A 184 13.40 -5.93 20.89
N GLY A 185 14.04 -6.73 20.05
CA GLY A 185 13.98 -8.18 20.11
C GLY A 185 12.63 -8.77 19.66
N PRO A 186 12.54 -10.11 19.59
CA PRO A 186 11.36 -10.80 19.05
C PRO A 186 10.09 -10.63 19.89
N ASN A 187 10.23 -10.30 21.19
CA ASN A 187 9.11 -10.01 22.09
C ASN A 187 8.89 -8.51 22.32
N GLY A 188 9.65 -7.65 21.63
CA GLY A 188 9.57 -6.20 21.74
C GLY A 188 10.11 -5.60 23.04
N VAL A 189 10.69 -6.37 23.95
CA VAL A 189 11.18 -5.89 25.26
C VAL A 189 12.68 -5.67 25.29
N GLU A 190 13.47 -6.63 24.80
CA GLU A 190 14.94 -6.59 24.82
C GLU A 190 15.50 -7.41 23.66
N ASP A 191 16.55 -6.92 23.00
CA ASP A 191 17.27 -7.65 21.95
C ASP A 191 18.49 -8.43 22.47
N PHE A 192 19.08 -9.27 21.61
CA PHE A 192 20.25 -10.09 21.95
C PHE A 192 21.52 -9.27 22.24
N THR A 193 21.53 -7.98 21.90
CA THR A 193 22.66 -7.06 22.19
C THR A 193 22.47 -6.30 23.50
N GLY A 194 21.34 -6.51 24.19
CA GLY A 194 21.01 -5.89 25.46
C GLY A 194 20.32 -4.52 25.34
N ASN A 195 19.87 -4.12 24.14
CA ASN A 195 19.04 -2.93 24.00
C ASN A 195 17.64 -3.23 24.55
N LYS A 196 17.07 -2.28 25.28
CA LYS A 196 15.79 -2.43 25.98
C LYS A 196 14.79 -1.38 25.55
N THR A 197 13.54 -1.81 25.43
CA THR A 197 12.41 -0.89 25.27
C THR A 197 12.13 -0.18 26.59
N ASP A 198 11.87 1.12 26.52
CA ASP A 198 11.41 1.90 27.67
C ASP A 198 9.94 1.58 27.97
N LEU A 199 9.71 0.52 28.74
CA LEU A 199 8.37 0.10 29.12
C LEU A 199 7.61 1.15 29.94
N ALA A 200 8.31 2.09 30.59
CA ALA A 200 7.67 3.14 31.37
C ALA A 200 7.02 4.23 30.49
N ALA A 201 7.43 4.35 29.23
CA ALA A 201 6.82 5.24 28.25
C ALA A 201 5.51 4.69 27.68
N ILE A 202 5.20 3.40 27.91
CA ILE A 202 4.04 2.72 27.33
C ILE A 202 2.85 2.83 28.28
N ARG A 203 1.75 3.40 27.78
CA ARG A 203 0.49 3.39 28.52
C ARG A 203 -0.23 2.05 28.39
N PRO A 204 -0.86 1.52 29.45
CA PRO A 204 -1.61 0.26 29.39
C PRO A 204 -2.83 0.27 28.47
N ASP A 205 -3.32 1.46 28.10
CA ASP A 205 -4.47 1.70 27.23
C ASP A 205 -4.07 2.11 25.81
N THR A 206 -2.81 1.91 25.40
CA THR A 206 -2.35 2.19 24.03
C THR A 206 -3.06 1.32 23.00
N THR A 207 -3.83 1.94 22.11
CA THR A 207 -4.63 1.27 21.07
C THR A 207 -4.10 1.51 19.65
N PHE A 208 -3.19 2.45 19.45
CA PHE A 208 -2.61 2.73 18.13
C PHE A 208 -1.09 2.81 18.22
N TRP A 209 -0.41 1.94 17.48
CA TRP A 209 1.04 1.77 17.54
C TRP A 209 1.69 2.14 16.21
N VAL A 210 2.75 2.94 16.22
CA VAL A 210 3.67 3.07 15.08
C VAL A 210 5.01 2.48 15.50
N LEU A 211 5.38 1.37 14.87
CA LEU A 211 6.65 0.71 15.15
C LEU A 211 7.75 1.36 14.32
N LEU A 212 8.65 2.07 15.00
CA LEU A 212 9.82 2.75 14.41
C LEU A 212 10.98 1.78 14.12
N ASN A 213 10.67 0.50 13.99
CA ASN A 213 11.61 -0.57 13.75
C ASN A 213 12.05 -0.55 12.28
N THR A 214 13.23 0.02 12.03
CA THR A 214 13.78 0.20 10.67
C THR A 214 14.59 -1.01 10.15
N ASP A 215 14.88 -1.95 11.02
CA ASP A 215 15.67 -3.16 10.81
C ASP A 215 15.32 -4.09 11.96
N ASN A 216 14.54 -5.12 11.67
CA ASN A 216 14.21 -6.16 12.64
C ASN A 216 14.80 -7.50 12.21
N GLY A 217 15.99 -7.50 11.60
CA GLY A 217 16.78 -8.71 11.26
C GLY A 217 17.18 -9.59 12.46
N GLN A 218 16.52 -9.39 13.60
CA GLN A 218 16.65 -10.08 14.88
C GLN A 218 15.74 -11.32 15.00
N PHE A 219 14.83 -11.55 14.04
CA PHE A 219 14.07 -12.80 13.94
C PHE A 219 14.91 -13.94 13.33
N GLY A 220 16.10 -13.63 12.81
CA GLY A 220 17.04 -14.56 12.17
C GLY A 220 17.53 -14.00 10.84
N PRO A 221 18.64 -14.51 10.27
CA PRO A 221 19.17 -14.01 8.99
C PRO A 221 18.21 -14.21 7.80
N ASP A 222 17.17 -15.04 7.96
CA ASP A 222 16.19 -15.37 6.92
C ASP A 222 14.74 -14.97 7.28
N GLU A 223 14.50 -14.36 8.45
CA GLU A 223 13.14 -14.00 8.89
C GLU A 223 12.81 -12.55 8.58
N ILE A 224 11.79 -12.36 7.72
CA ILE A 224 11.30 -11.06 7.26
C ILE A 224 10.39 -10.44 8.32
N PHE A 225 10.64 -9.19 8.70
CA PHE A 225 9.72 -8.45 9.57
C PHE A 225 8.40 -8.14 8.84
N ASN A 226 7.33 -8.78 9.30
CA ASN A 226 5.98 -8.73 8.74
C ASN A 226 4.94 -8.37 9.83
N ALA A 227 3.65 -8.32 9.47
CA ALA A 227 2.59 -7.89 10.38
C ALA A 227 2.48 -8.79 11.62
N ARG A 228 2.74 -10.10 11.47
CA ARG A 228 2.75 -11.03 12.60
C ARG A 228 3.91 -10.75 13.55
N ALA A 229 5.11 -10.52 13.01
CA ALA A 229 6.27 -10.16 13.82
C ALA A 229 6.05 -8.84 14.59
N ALA A 230 5.43 -7.85 13.94
CA ALA A 230 5.04 -6.59 14.57
C ALA A 230 4.01 -6.79 15.70
N ALA A 231 2.96 -7.57 15.46
CA ALA A 231 1.95 -7.91 16.47
C ALA A 231 2.56 -8.67 17.67
N MET A 232 3.51 -9.59 17.42
CA MET A 232 4.22 -10.31 18.47
C MET A 232 5.03 -9.37 19.37
N GLN A 233 5.73 -8.38 18.82
CA GLN A 233 6.46 -7.39 19.62
C GLN A 233 5.50 -6.56 20.49
N ILE A 234 4.38 -6.09 19.93
CA ILE A 234 3.36 -5.33 20.67
C ILE A 234 2.76 -6.18 21.80
N SER A 235 2.40 -7.43 21.52
CA SER A 235 1.86 -8.33 22.53
C SER A 235 2.84 -8.59 23.68
N GLY A 236 4.12 -8.77 23.38
CA GLY A 236 5.15 -9.04 24.38
C GLY A 236 5.39 -7.86 25.32
N VAL A 237 5.36 -6.62 24.82
CA VAL A 237 5.47 -5.43 25.69
C VAL A 237 4.21 -5.24 26.52
N LEU A 238 3.02 -5.47 25.95
CA LEU A 238 1.76 -5.41 26.68
C LEU A 238 1.69 -6.47 27.79
N ASP A 239 2.18 -7.68 27.54
CA ASP A 239 2.32 -8.72 28.56
C ASP A 239 3.30 -8.32 29.65
N ALA A 240 4.45 -7.74 29.28
CA ALA A 240 5.47 -7.30 30.23
C ALA A 240 4.97 -6.21 31.19
N ILE A 241 4.07 -5.33 30.73
CA ILE A 241 3.43 -4.30 31.59
C ILE A 241 2.05 -4.71 32.12
N ASN A 242 1.61 -5.95 31.85
CA ASN A 242 0.30 -6.48 32.20
C ASN A 242 -0.89 -5.60 31.76
N ALA A 243 -0.84 -5.11 30.51
CA ALA A 243 -1.85 -4.26 29.89
C ALA A 243 -2.89 -5.07 29.11
N PHE A 244 -4.10 -4.51 28.93
CA PHE A 244 -5.21 -5.13 28.21
C PHE A 244 -6.01 -4.07 27.41
N PRO A 245 -5.42 -3.48 26.36
CA PRO A 245 -6.07 -2.41 25.60
C PRO A 245 -7.26 -2.88 24.75
N GLY A 246 -7.38 -4.20 24.52
CA GLY A 246 -8.40 -4.75 23.62
C GLY A 246 -7.96 -4.70 22.15
N ALA A 247 -8.89 -4.32 21.27
CA ALA A 247 -8.62 -4.15 19.84
C ALA A 247 -7.77 -2.90 19.57
N GLY A 248 -7.17 -2.84 18.39
CA GLY A 248 -6.42 -1.65 17.98
C GLY A 248 -5.68 -1.82 16.66
N PHE A 249 -4.80 -0.87 16.40
CA PHE A 249 -4.13 -0.72 15.12
C PHE A 249 -2.62 -0.63 15.29
N LEU A 250 -1.91 -1.02 14.24
CA LEU A 250 -0.49 -0.80 14.13
C LEU A 250 -0.08 -0.35 12.73
N ILE A 251 0.93 0.51 12.67
CA ILE A 251 1.71 0.82 11.49
C ILE A 251 3.12 0.27 11.66
N TYR A 252 3.62 -0.40 10.63
CA TYR A 252 4.97 -0.95 10.61
C TYR A 252 5.55 -0.95 9.20
N PHE A 253 6.89 -1.00 9.10
CA PHE A 253 7.57 -1.23 7.83
C PHE A 253 7.67 -2.73 7.55
N ASN A 254 7.09 -3.17 6.44
CA ASN A 254 7.20 -4.54 5.96
C ASN A 254 8.49 -4.73 5.16
N GLU A 255 9.40 -5.54 5.69
CA GLU A 255 10.71 -5.77 5.06
C GLU A 255 10.61 -6.55 3.75
N GLY A 256 9.65 -7.48 3.62
CA GLY A 256 9.52 -8.31 2.42
C GLY A 256 9.01 -7.50 1.22
N LEU A 257 8.13 -6.54 1.50
CA LEU A 257 7.51 -5.68 0.48
C LEU A 257 8.20 -4.33 0.35
N GLN A 258 9.08 -4.00 1.30
CA GLN A 258 9.80 -2.73 1.38
C GLN A 258 8.86 -1.52 1.43
N LEU A 259 7.74 -1.60 2.17
CA LEU A 259 6.73 -0.54 2.28
C LEU A 259 6.07 -0.53 3.66
N THR A 260 5.33 0.54 3.97
CA THR A 260 4.63 0.71 5.26
C THR A 260 3.19 0.23 5.14
N ARG A 261 2.66 -0.40 6.20
CA ARG A 261 1.31 -0.95 6.25
C ARG A 261 0.54 -0.51 7.48
N LEU A 262 -0.77 -0.30 7.32
CA LEU A 262 -1.74 -0.14 8.39
C LEU A 262 -2.45 -1.48 8.62
N VAL A 263 -2.49 -1.94 9.87
CA VAL A 263 -3.07 -3.23 10.25
C VAL A 263 -3.98 -3.07 11.45
N TYR A 264 -5.12 -3.75 11.43
CA TYR A 264 -6.04 -3.92 12.53
C TYR A 264 -5.86 -5.29 13.20
N THR A 265 -6.07 -5.35 14.52
CA THR A 265 -6.24 -6.58 15.30
C THR A 265 -7.38 -6.43 16.31
N PRO A 266 -8.23 -7.46 16.50
CA PRO A 266 -9.25 -7.44 17.53
C PRO A 266 -8.67 -7.59 18.95
N ASN A 267 -7.38 -7.92 19.08
CA ASN A 267 -6.72 -8.05 20.37
C ASN A 267 -5.21 -7.78 20.25
N LEU A 268 -4.76 -6.59 20.65
CA LEU A 268 -3.34 -6.21 20.64
C LEU A 268 -2.47 -7.04 21.60
N ARG A 269 -3.07 -7.60 22.67
CA ARG A 269 -2.33 -8.41 23.64
C ARG A 269 -2.10 -9.84 23.15
N ASP A 270 -2.87 -10.33 22.18
CA ASP A 270 -2.66 -11.65 21.59
C ASP A 270 -1.92 -11.52 20.27
N GLY A 271 -0.62 -11.78 20.28
CA GLY A 271 0.23 -11.75 19.09
C GLY A 271 -0.18 -12.76 18.01
N ASN A 272 -1.08 -13.71 18.30
CA ASN A 272 -1.66 -14.66 17.34
C ASN A 272 -3.08 -14.30 16.90
N ALA A 273 -3.66 -13.20 17.39
CA ALA A 273 -4.97 -12.75 16.97
C ALA A 273 -5.04 -12.57 15.44
N PRO A 274 -6.24 -12.70 14.84
CA PRO A 274 -6.46 -12.38 13.43
C PRO A 274 -5.93 -10.97 13.11
N LEU A 275 -5.27 -10.82 11.97
CA LEU A 275 -4.77 -9.52 11.50
C LEU A 275 -5.45 -9.19 10.19
N SER A 276 -5.98 -7.97 10.08
CA SER A 276 -6.50 -7.41 8.84
C SER A 276 -5.57 -6.30 8.38
N VAL A 277 -4.93 -6.48 7.23
CA VAL A 277 -4.13 -5.42 6.60
C VAL A 277 -5.08 -4.52 5.82
N LEU A 278 -5.32 -3.33 6.34
CA LEU A 278 -6.26 -2.37 5.75
C LEU A 278 -5.62 -1.67 4.55
N ALA A 279 -4.37 -1.21 4.70
CA ALA A 279 -3.71 -0.41 3.67
C ALA A 279 -2.20 -0.61 3.62
N ARG A 280 -1.63 -0.36 2.43
CA ARG A 280 -0.21 -0.05 2.20
C ARG A 280 -0.05 1.35 1.64
N PHE A 281 1.04 1.99 2.06
CA PHE A 281 1.48 3.27 1.54
C PHE A 281 2.58 3.02 0.51
N VAL A 282 2.33 3.31 -0.76
CA VAL A 282 3.17 2.83 -1.87
C VAL A 282 4.10 3.87 -2.47
N ASP A 283 3.98 5.15 -2.09
CA ASP A 283 4.78 6.27 -2.61
C ASP A 283 6.26 6.14 -2.30
N LYS A 284 6.55 5.54 -1.15
CA LYS A 284 7.89 5.36 -0.64
C LYS A 284 8.16 3.88 -0.55
N LYS A 285 9.36 3.48 -0.98
CA LYS A 285 9.86 2.12 -0.84
C LYS A 285 11.23 2.09 -0.17
N GLY A 286 11.54 0.95 0.44
CA GLY A 286 12.83 0.68 1.07
C GLY A 286 13.22 1.73 2.10
N ARG A 287 14.38 2.36 1.92
CA ARG A 287 14.87 3.39 2.84
C ARG A 287 13.90 4.56 2.99
N ALA A 288 13.31 5.06 1.90
CA ALA A 288 12.38 6.19 1.97
C ALA A 288 11.12 5.87 2.80
N ALA A 289 10.61 4.64 2.71
CA ALA A 289 9.46 4.20 3.51
C ALA A 289 9.81 4.07 5.00
N ARG A 290 11.01 3.53 5.30
CA ARG A 290 11.52 3.46 6.68
C ARG A 290 11.69 4.83 7.30
N ASP A 291 12.30 5.76 6.58
CA ASP A 291 12.53 7.12 7.07
C ASP A 291 11.19 7.85 7.30
N ALA A 292 10.17 7.54 6.50
CA ALA A 292 8.82 8.10 6.66
C ALA A 292 8.06 7.57 7.88
N LEU A 293 8.49 6.48 8.52
CA LEU A 293 7.86 6.00 9.76
C LEU A 293 7.88 7.08 10.86
N PHE A 294 8.91 7.91 10.87
CA PHE A 294 9.07 9.00 11.84
C PHE A 294 8.17 10.21 11.57
N SER A 295 7.49 10.25 10.43
CA SER A 295 6.55 11.31 10.08
C SER A 295 5.13 11.06 10.58
N TRP A 296 4.79 9.80 10.90
CA TRP A 296 3.49 9.45 11.46
C TRP A 296 3.31 10.09 12.84
N ASN A 297 2.16 10.71 13.03
CA ASN A 297 1.77 11.31 14.30
C ASN A 297 0.27 11.13 14.55
N ALA A 298 -0.19 11.47 15.76
CA ALA A 298 -1.59 11.33 16.14
C ALA A 298 -2.55 12.14 15.25
N GLY A 299 -2.09 13.22 14.60
CA GLY A 299 -2.90 14.03 13.69
C GLY A 299 -3.27 13.33 12.38
N ASN A 300 -2.57 12.25 12.01
CA ASN A 300 -2.90 11.45 10.83
C ASN A 300 -4.05 10.48 11.06
N PHE A 301 -4.63 10.43 12.27
CA PHE A 301 -5.66 9.46 12.60
C PHE A 301 -6.84 10.13 13.30
N LEU A 302 -8.04 9.80 12.86
CA LEU A 302 -9.28 10.15 13.51
C LEU A 302 -10.09 8.90 13.80
N LEU A 303 -10.77 8.93 14.94
CA LEU A 303 -11.74 7.92 15.33
C LEU A 303 -13.10 8.59 15.36
N GLY A 304 -14.08 8.01 14.69
CA GLY A 304 -15.45 8.48 14.75
C GLY A 304 -16.44 7.37 15.09
N GLY A 305 -17.69 7.79 15.29
CA GLY A 305 -18.83 6.87 15.35
C GLY A 305 -19.40 6.61 13.95
N SER A 306 -20.30 5.63 13.87
CA SER A 306 -20.92 5.08 12.65
C SER A 306 -21.02 6.06 11.47
N ASN A 307 -20.73 5.56 10.26
CA ASN A 307 -20.90 6.10 8.88
C ASN A 307 -21.78 7.37 8.62
N THR A 308 -22.75 7.70 9.48
CA THR A 308 -23.58 8.92 9.41
C THR A 308 -22.83 10.23 9.63
N ASP A 309 -21.62 10.21 10.21
CA ASP A 309 -20.81 11.44 10.37
C ASP A 309 -20.01 11.79 9.09
N PHE A 310 -20.01 10.90 8.09
CA PHE A 310 -19.22 11.02 6.85
C PHE A 310 -20.06 11.30 5.58
N LEU A 311 -21.40 11.18 5.66
CA LEU A 311 -22.39 11.45 4.60
C LEU A 311 -23.25 12.68 4.91
#